data_AF-A0A352XHX7-F1
#
_entry.id   AF-A0A352XHX7-F1
#
_cell.length_a   1.000
_cell.length_b   1.000
_cell.length_c   1.000
_cell.angle_alpha   90.00
_cell.angle_beta   90.00
_cell.angle_gamma   90.00
#
_symmetry.space_group_name_H-M   'P 1'
#
loop_
_entity.id
_entity.type
_entity.pdbx_description
1 polymer ?
#
loop_
_entity_poly.entity_id
_entity_poly.type
_entity_poly.pdbx_seq_one_letter_code
_entity_poly.pdbx_strand_id
1 'polypeptide(L)'
;MEFDLDEALKITNQALSLKVKRSLTDVEVIILKGTWQRQEYDEIAAKHQYATSYISQDVAPKLWKTLSEVFGEKVKKSNFKQVIERYGQEQTITKPSLAKIHNSAKIMPNNQESISTYPPQTELLTFERYVERSPLETTCYKTMLQPGSLVRIKASRLMGKTFLITKVLTLLAAQGYRTANLSFKLADRKTHLTDLDKFLRWLCINISRELNLPNHLNEYWDEEDMGSKVSCTTYFEDYLIPSGDSPLALCLDDVDLLFPHPEIYEDFFG
;
A
#
# COMPACT_ATOMS: atom_id res chain seq x y z
N MET A 1 -23.84 -13.50 7.42
CA MET A 1 -24.37 -12.64 8.51
C MET A 1 -24.76 -11.32 7.87
N GLU A 2 -25.80 -10.67 8.38
CA GLU A 2 -26.22 -9.36 7.88
C GLU A 2 -25.28 -8.30 8.45
N PHE A 3 -24.58 -7.57 7.58
CA PHE A 3 -23.52 -6.65 8.00
C PHE A 3 -24.14 -5.44 8.72
N ASP A 4 -23.82 -5.30 10.01
CA ASP A 4 -24.46 -4.33 10.90
C ASP A 4 -23.65 -3.04 11.12
N LEU A 5 -24.30 -2.07 11.78
CA LEU A 5 -23.73 -0.74 12.01
C LEU A 5 -22.59 -0.75 13.05
N ASP A 6 -22.63 -1.63 14.04
CA ASP A 6 -21.63 -1.66 15.09
C ASP A 6 -20.35 -2.38 14.60
N GLU A 7 -20.49 -3.39 13.74
CA GLU A 7 -19.38 -3.98 12.99
C GLU A 7 -18.73 -2.95 12.05
N ALA A 8 -19.53 -2.19 11.30
CA ALA A 8 -19.05 -1.13 10.41
C ALA A 8 -18.27 -0.03 11.16
N LEU A 9 -18.76 0.40 12.33
CA LEU A 9 -18.07 1.38 13.18
C LEU A 9 -16.76 0.83 13.75
N LYS A 10 -16.76 -0.43 14.19
CA LYS A 10 -15.58 -1.12 14.73
C LYS A 10 -14.47 -1.23 13.68
N ILE A 11 -14.80 -1.69 12.48
CA ILE A 11 -13.88 -1.77 11.34
C ILE A 11 -13.30 -0.38 11.00
N THR A 12 -14.17 0.64 10.96
CA THR A 12 -13.75 2.02 10.66
C THR A 12 -12.77 2.56 11.71
N ASN A 13 -13.05 2.31 12.99
CA ASN A 13 -12.18 2.75 14.08
C ASN A 13 -10.83 2.00 14.09
N GLN A 14 -10.82 0.70 13.76
CA GLN A 14 -9.60 -0.10 13.62
C GLN A 14 -8.72 0.38 12.44
N ALA A 15 -9.33 0.67 11.29
CA ALA A 15 -8.58 1.13 10.13
C ALA A 15 -7.96 2.52 10.36
N LEU A 16 -8.69 3.42 11.05
CA LEU A 16 -8.18 4.72 11.50
C LEU A 16 -7.03 4.60 12.51
N SER A 17 -7.14 3.71 13.50
CA SER A 17 -6.11 3.56 14.53
C SER A 17 -4.79 3.00 13.96
N LEU A 18 -4.87 2.09 12.99
CA LEU A 18 -3.69 1.52 12.33
C LEU A 18 -2.99 2.51 11.38
N LYS A 19 -3.74 3.25 10.55
CA LYS A 19 -3.15 4.10 9.49
C LYS A 19 -2.92 5.56 9.91
N VAL A 20 -3.75 6.10 10.80
CA VAL A 20 -3.77 7.52 11.18
C VAL A 20 -3.44 7.71 12.67
N LYS A 21 -3.26 6.62 13.43
CA LYS A 21 -2.99 6.65 14.89
C LYS A 21 -4.02 7.45 15.69
N ARG A 22 -5.25 7.55 15.17
CA ARG A 22 -6.40 8.20 15.83
C ARG A 22 -7.64 7.30 15.82
N SER A 23 -8.60 7.61 16.67
CA SER A 23 -9.92 6.99 16.67
C SER A 23 -10.97 7.91 16.05
N LEU A 24 -12.16 7.37 15.80
CA LEU A 24 -13.36 8.17 15.54
C LEU A 24 -13.73 9.00 16.77
N THR A 25 -14.05 10.28 16.56
CA THR A 25 -14.67 11.16 17.57
C THR A 25 -16.18 10.92 17.65
N ASP A 26 -16.82 11.32 18.75
CA ASP A 26 -18.27 11.13 18.94
C ASP A 26 -19.12 11.76 17.81
N VAL A 27 -18.71 12.91 17.30
CA VAL A 27 -19.37 13.60 16.18
C VAL A 27 -19.21 12.80 14.87
N GLU A 28 -18.02 12.25 14.62
CA GLU A 28 -17.80 11.35 13.46
C GLU A 28 -18.66 10.07 13.59
N VAL A 29 -18.75 9.46 14.77
CA VAL A 29 -19.63 8.30 15.02
C VAL A 29 -21.09 8.65 14.74
N ILE A 30 -21.58 9.80 15.22
CA ILE A 30 -22.94 10.29 14.96
C ILE A 30 -23.20 10.44 13.44
N ILE A 31 -22.26 11.02 12.69
CA ILE A 31 -22.38 11.18 11.23
C ILE A 31 -22.43 9.83 10.52
N LEU A 32 -21.62 8.85 10.93
CA LEU A 32 -21.65 7.51 10.36
C LEU A 32 -22.96 6.77 10.67
N LYS A 33 -23.47 6.87 11.90
CA LYS A 33 -24.76 6.29 12.31
C LYS A 33 -25.94 6.87 11.51
N GLY A 34 -25.99 8.19 11.37
CA GLY A 34 -27.02 8.87 10.56
C GLY A 34 -26.91 8.51 9.07
N THR A 35 -25.68 8.46 8.53
CA THR A 35 -25.42 8.04 7.15
C THR A 35 -25.92 6.62 6.87
N TRP A 36 -25.72 5.69 7.81
CA TRP A 36 -26.21 4.31 7.72
C TRP A 36 -27.74 4.23 7.68
N GLN A 37 -28.41 5.09 8.45
CA GLN A 37 -29.87 5.25 8.49
C GLN A 37 -30.41 6.10 7.32
N ARG A 38 -29.55 6.48 6.35
CA ARG A 38 -29.86 7.35 5.20
C ARG A 38 -30.38 8.75 5.58
N GLN A 39 -30.06 9.24 6.77
CA GLN A 39 -30.46 10.57 7.24
C GLN A 39 -29.67 11.69 6.55
N GLU A 40 -30.26 12.87 6.37
CA GLU A 40 -29.55 14.08 5.91
C GLU A 40 -28.83 14.83 7.04
N TYR A 41 -27.83 15.65 6.71
CA TYR A 41 -26.96 16.26 7.73
C TYR A 41 -27.70 17.20 8.68
N ASP A 42 -28.75 17.85 8.20
CA ASP A 42 -29.72 18.66 8.94
C ASP A 42 -30.56 17.83 9.92
N GLU A 43 -30.98 16.62 9.54
CA GLU A 43 -31.67 15.70 10.45
C GLU A 43 -30.73 15.19 11.56
N ILE A 44 -29.48 14.85 11.19
CA ILE A 44 -28.44 14.42 12.13
C ILE A 44 -28.09 15.57 13.09
N ALA A 45 -27.96 16.79 12.57
CA ALA A 45 -27.68 17.99 13.35
C ALA A 45 -28.79 18.29 14.35
N ALA A 46 -30.05 18.32 13.91
CA ALA A 46 -31.21 18.57 14.78
C ALA A 46 -31.35 17.52 15.88
N LYS A 47 -31.18 16.24 15.55
CA LYS A 47 -31.29 15.10 16.50
C LYS A 47 -30.20 15.11 17.59
N HIS A 48 -29.02 15.66 17.29
CA HIS A 48 -27.87 15.71 18.20
C HIS A 48 -27.49 17.13 18.66
N GLN A 49 -28.37 18.12 18.44
CA GLN A 49 -28.21 19.52 18.86
C GLN A 49 -26.94 20.22 18.31
N TYR A 50 -26.48 19.81 17.12
CA TYR A 50 -25.42 20.49 16.39
C TYR A 50 -25.98 21.49 15.37
N ALA A 51 -25.16 22.45 14.95
CA ALA A 51 -25.47 23.27 13.77
C ALA A 51 -25.28 22.46 12.48
N THR A 52 -26.23 22.56 11.54
CA THR A 52 -26.13 21.89 10.22
C THR A 52 -24.85 22.25 9.48
N SER A 53 -24.39 23.50 9.59
CA SER A 53 -23.13 23.97 9.00
C SER A 53 -21.92 23.26 9.60
N TYR A 54 -21.87 23.06 10.91
CA TYR A 54 -20.76 22.36 11.59
C TYR A 54 -20.62 20.92 11.09
N ILE A 55 -21.72 20.18 10.98
CA ILE A 55 -21.69 18.82 10.43
C ILE A 55 -21.36 18.82 8.93
N SER A 56 -22.08 19.60 8.11
CA SER A 56 -21.99 19.50 6.64
C SER A 56 -20.76 20.16 6.02
N GLN A 57 -20.20 21.21 6.64
CA GLN A 57 -19.11 22.01 6.09
C GLN A 57 -17.76 21.75 6.77
N ASP A 58 -17.76 21.38 8.06
CA ASP A 58 -16.51 21.17 8.82
C ASP A 58 -16.22 19.67 9.03
N VAL A 59 -17.06 18.97 9.80
CA VAL A 59 -16.75 17.60 10.25
C VAL A 59 -16.89 16.56 9.13
N ALA A 60 -18.01 16.54 8.40
CA ALA A 60 -18.25 15.51 7.39
C ALA A 60 -17.26 15.54 6.21
N PRO A 61 -16.87 16.68 5.62
CA PRO A 61 -15.87 16.71 4.54
C PRO A 61 -14.50 16.19 4.98
N LYS A 62 -14.06 16.55 6.20
CA LYS A 62 -12.82 16.06 6.80
C LYS A 62 -12.88 14.54 7.02
N LEU A 63 -13.97 14.05 7.61
CA LEU A 63 -14.22 12.62 7.82
C LEU A 63 -14.14 11.84 6.50
N TRP A 64 -14.90 12.21 5.46
CA TRP A 64 -14.89 11.49 4.19
C TRP A 64 -13.53 11.51 3.49
N LYS A 65 -12.77 12.61 3.62
CA LYS A 65 -11.38 12.66 3.14
C LYS A 65 -10.50 11.67 3.89
N THR A 66 -10.50 11.69 5.23
CA THR A 66 -9.69 10.74 6.04
C THR A 66 -10.09 9.30 5.76
N LEU A 67 -11.38 8.98 5.67
CA LEU A 67 -11.82 7.62 5.35
C LEU A 67 -11.39 7.20 3.94
N SER A 68 -11.37 8.12 2.97
CA SER A 68 -10.84 7.82 1.62
C SER A 68 -9.35 7.47 1.63
N GLU A 69 -8.56 8.16 2.45
CA GLU A 69 -7.13 7.89 2.64
C GLU A 69 -6.91 6.55 3.40
N VAL A 70 -7.75 6.27 4.40
CA VAL A 70 -7.70 5.03 5.20
C VAL A 70 -8.07 3.79 4.38
N PHE A 71 -9.17 3.82 3.62
CA PHE A 71 -9.63 2.65 2.86
C PHE A 71 -9.03 2.54 1.46
N GLY A 72 -8.34 3.59 0.95
CA GLY A 72 -7.74 3.59 -0.38
C GLY A 72 -8.75 3.70 -1.53
N GLU A 73 -10.03 3.87 -1.23
CA GLU A 73 -11.11 4.15 -2.19
C GLU A 73 -11.85 5.43 -1.78
N LYS A 74 -12.37 6.18 -2.77
CA LYS A 74 -13.15 7.41 -2.53
C LYS A 74 -14.44 7.13 -1.75
N VAL A 75 -14.41 7.39 -0.44
CA VAL A 75 -15.58 7.33 0.44
C VAL A 75 -16.40 8.62 0.33
N LYS A 76 -17.72 8.45 0.28
CA LYS A 76 -18.76 9.47 0.32
C LYS A 76 -19.89 8.95 1.21
N LYS A 77 -20.75 9.86 1.67
CA LYS A 77 -22.02 9.53 2.35
C LYS A 77 -22.80 8.39 1.65
N SER A 78 -22.90 8.43 0.32
CA SER A 78 -23.72 7.47 -0.45
C SER A 78 -23.11 6.08 -0.68
N ASN A 79 -21.79 5.91 -0.59
CA ASN A 79 -21.12 4.60 -0.76
C ASN A 79 -20.45 4.06 0.52
N PHE A 80 -20.43 4.83 1.62
CA PHE A 80 -19.84 4.42 2.89
C PHE A 80 -20.22 3.00 3.30
N LYS A 81 -21.52 2.65 3.33
CA LYS A 81 -21.97 1.29 3.67
C LYS A 81 -21.30 0.21 2.81
N GLN A 82 -21.27 0.40 1.49
CA GLN A 82 -20.70 -0.56 0.55
C GLN A 82 -19.18 -0.71 0.68
N VAL A 83 -18.45 0.39 0.91
CA VAL A 83 -17.00 0.36 1.09
C VAL A 83 -16.64 -0.38 2.38
N ILE A 84 -17.34 -0.09 3.49
CA ILE A 84 -17.09 -0.73 4.78
C ILE A 84 -17.54 -2.20 4.79
N GLU A 85 -18.63 -2.55 4.11
CA GLU A 85 -19.09 -3.93 3.95
C GLU A 85 -18.09 -4.78 3.17
N ARG A 86 -17.53 -4.24 2.07
CA ARG A 86 -16.48 -4.92 1.32
C ARG A 86 -15.21 -5.10 2.17
N TYR A 87 -14.78 -4.05 2.85
CA TYR A 87 -13.59 -4.08 3.71
C TYR A 87 -13.78 -5.00 4.95
N GLY A 88 -15.01 -5.14 5.46
CA GLY A 88 -15.36 -6.09 6.52
C GLY A 88 -15.38 -7.55 6.06
N GLN A 89 -15.83 -7.81 4.84
CA GLN A 89 -15.74 -9.15 4.22
C GLN A 89 -14.28 -9.54 3.95
N GLU A 90 -13.45 -8.58 3.51
CA GLU A 90 -11.99 -8.75 3.37
C GLU A 90 -11.31 -9.07 4.73
N GLN A 91 -11.84 -8.59 5.87
CA GLN A 91 -11.30 -8.85 7.22
C GLN A 91 -11.91 -10.05 7.98
N THR A 92 -13.09 -10.54 7.62
CA THR A 92 -13.71 -11.69 8.31
C THR A 92 -13.19 -13.04 7.80
N ILE A 93 -12.65 -13.08 6.59
CA ILE A 93 -11.97 -14.28 6.03
C ILE A 93 -10.60 -14.50 6.70
N THR A 94 -10.01 -13.49 7.33
CA THR A 94 -8.66 -13.51 7.94
C THR A 94 -8.62 -13.93 9.42
N LYS A 95 -9.63 -14.64 9.96
CA LYS A 95 -9.58 -15.24 11.31
C LYS A 95 -10.17 -16.65 11.38
N PRO A 96 -9.34 -17.72 11.30
CA PRO A 96 -9.76 -19.07 11.66
C PRO A 96 -9.85 -19.20 13.19
N SER A 97 -11.07 -19.27 13.71
CA SER A 97 -11.30 -19.80 15.06
C SER A 97 -11.04 -21.31 15.05
N LEU A 98 -9.95 -21.75 15.68
CA LEU A 98 -9.57 -23.16 15.76
C LEU A 98 -10.54 -23.96 16.65
N ALA A 99 -11.62 -24.50 16.08
CA ALA A 99 -12.45 -25.49 16.74
C ALA A 99 -13.09 -26.48 15.76
N LYS A 100 -12.60 -27.73 15.81
CA LYS A 100 -13.23 -28.98 15.31
C LYS A 100 -13.30 -29.18 13.79
N ILE A 101 -12.48 -30.12 13.30
CA ILE A 101 -12.96 -31.37 12.70
C ILE A 101 -12.01 -32.49 13.14
N HIS A 102 -12.56 -33.66 13.44
CA HIS A 102 -11.86 -34.88 13.86
C HIS A 102 -12.25 -36.00 12.90
N ASN A 103 -11.28 -36.76 12.39
CA ASN A 103 -11.44 -38.01 11.59
C ASN A 103 -12.16 -37.84 10.22
N SER A 104 -11.91 -38.61 9.16
CA SER A 104 -11.04 -39.78 8.88
C SER A 104 -10.51 -39.63 7.43
N ALA A 105 -9.55 -40.38 6.86
CA ALA A 105 -9.19 -41.79 7.05
C ALA A 105 -7.72 -42.11 6.65
N LYS A 106 -7.27 -43.33 6.94
CA LYS A 106 -5.94 -43.88 6.60
C LYS A 106 -5.82 -44.21 5.10
N ILE A 107 -4.61 -44.07 4.53
CA ILE A 107 -3.75 -45.18 4.04
C ILE A 107 -2.37 -44.60 3.60
N MET A 108 -1.30 -45.35 3.87
CA MET A 108 0.12 -45.15 3.52
C MET A 108 0.69 -46.54 3.11
N PRO A 109 1.92 -46.74 2.57
CA PRO A 109 3.13 -45.89 2.70
C PRO A 109 4.10 -45.76 1.48
N ASN A 110 5.14 -44.93 1.69
CA ASN A 110 6.52 -44.96 1.09
C ASN A 110 6.71 -44.59 -0.41
N ASN A 111 7.56 -43.63 -0.79
CA ASN A 111 9.00 -43.51 -0.47
C ASN A 111 9.53 -42.05 -0.40
N GLN A 112 10.64 -41.89 0.33
CA GLN A 112 11.47 -40.70 0.65
C GLN A 112 11.76 -39.79 -0.57
N GLU A 113 11.65 -38.44 -0.50
CA GLU A 113 12.45 -37.46 0.29
C GLU A 113 13.97 -37.52 0.02
N SER A 114 14.73 -36.44 -0.15
CA SER A 114 14.49 -34.98 -0.03
C SER A 114 15.44 -34.24 -1.02
N ILE A 115 15.52 -32.91 -1.18
CA ILE A 115 15.06 -31.71 -0.44
C ILE A 115 14.54 -30.66 -1.44
N SER A 116 13.61 -29.80 -1.04
CA SER A 116 13.30 -28.52 -1.71
C SER A 116 13.03 -27.43 -0.65
N THR A 117 14.05 -26.64 -0.32
CA THR A 117 13.96 -25.58 0.71
C THR A 117 13.25 -24.35 0.18
N TYR A 118 11.92 -24.33 0.31
CA TYR A 118 11.16 -23.10 0.46
C TYR A 118 10.94 -22.85 1.97
N PRO A 119 11.10 -21.61 2.47
CA PRO A 119 10.82 -21.30 3.87
C PRO A 119 9.32 -21.42 4.19
N PRO A 120 8.94 -21.42 5.49
CA PRO A 120 7.56 -21.66 5.92
C PRO A 120 6.57 -20.67 5.30
N GLN A 121 5.32 -21.13 5.14
CA GLN A 121 4.25 -20.38 4.49
C GLN A 121 3.86 -19.12 5.30
N THR A 122 4.56 -18.02 5.06
CA THR A 122 4.20 -16.69 5.56
C THR A 122 3.02 -16.15 4.75
N GLU A 123 1.81 -16.29 5.30
CA GLU A 123 0.55 -15.63 4.93
C GLU A 123 0.48 -15.04 3.51
N LEU A 124 0.58 -15.91 2.50
CA LEU A 124 0.12 -15.60 1.15
C LEU A 124 -1.40 -15.38 1.21
N LEU A 125 -1.80 -14.10 1.21
CA LEU A 125 -3.18 -13.63 1.15
C LEU A 125 -4.00 -14.54 0.21
N THR A 126 -5.04 -15.16 0.75
CA THR A 126 -5.74 -16.30 0.15
C THR A 126 -6.38 -15.94 -1.19
N PHE A 127 -5.64 -16.16 -2.27
CA PHE A 127 -6.09 -15.86 -3.62
C PHE A 127 -6.98 -16.98 -4.19
N GLU A 128 -8.16 -17.20 -3.60
CA GLU A 128 -9.13 -18.24 -4.02
C GLU A 128 -9.60 -18.13 -5.48
N ARG A 129 -9.23 -17.06 -6.19
CA ARG A 129 -9.53 -16.84 -7.61
C ARG A 129 -8.34 -16.38 -8.47
N TYR A 130 -7.10 -16.46 -7.96
CA TYR A 130 -5.92 -16.16 -8.79
C TYR A 130 -5.45 -17.39 -9.55
N VAL A 131 -5.31 -17.26 -10.86
CA VAL A 131 -4.65 -18.24 -11.70
C VAL A 131 -3.19 -17.84 -11.83
N GLU A 132 -2.30 -18.64 -11.25
CA GLU A 132 -0.85 -18.43 -11.34
C GLU A 132 -0.35 -18.51 -12.79
N ARG A 133 0.40 -17.50 -13.20
CA ARG A 133 0.95 -17.31 -14.53
C ARG A 133 2.35 -17.90 -14.61
N SER A 134 2.46 -19.20 -14.35
CA SER A 134 3.69 -19.95 -14.59
C SER A 134 4.04 -19.91 -16.10
N PRO A 135 5.33 -19.75 -16.49
CA PRO A 135 6.51 -19.60 -15.64
C PRO A 135 6.84 -18.15 -15.26
N LEU A 136 6.11 -17.15 -15.77
CA LEU A 136 6.47 -15.72 -15.67
C LEU A 136 6.71 -15.25 -14.23
N GLU A 137 5.86 -15.65 -13.29
CA GLU A 137 5.99 -15.26 -11.88
C GLU A 137 7.23 -15.90 -11.23
N THR A 138 7.44 -17.18 -11.48
CA THR A 138 8.60 -17.94 -11.00
C THR A 138 9.90 -17.38 -11.58
N THR A 139 9.92 -17.01 -12.87
CA THR A 139 11.05 -16.35 -13.51
C THR A 139 11.30 -14.98 -12.89
N CYS A 140 10.26 -14.15 -12.73
CA CYS A 140 10.36 -12.84 -12.09
C CYS A 140 11.00 -12.94 -10.69
N TYR A 141 10.45 -13.81 -9.83
CA TYR A 141 10.97 -14.02 -8.48
C TYR A 141 12.41 -14.54 -8.48
N LYS A 142 12.74 -15.56 -9.29
CA LYS A 142 14.11 -16.09 -9.40
C LYS A 142 15.11 -15.06 -9.92
N THR A 143 14.70 -14.18 -10.82
CA THR A 143 15.54 -13.08 -11.30
C THR A 143 15.79 -12.05 -10.18
N MET A 144 14.75 -11.65 -9.43
CA MET A 144 14.88 -10.71 -8.31
C MET A 144 15.76 -11.21 -7.15
N LEU A 145 15.96 -12.53 -7.02
CA LEU A 145 16.92 -13.10 -6.06
C LEU A 145 18.39 -12.93 -6.49
N GLN A 146 18.67 -12.53 -7.73
CA GLN A 146 20.05 -12.26 -8.17
C GLN A 146 20.47 -10.83 -7.80
N PRO A 147 21.65 -10.63 -7.19
CA PRO A 147 22.17 -9.28 -6.92
C PRO A 147 22.29 -8.44 -8.19
N GLY A 148 21.98 -7.15 -8.09
CA GLY A 148 22.04 -6.21 -9.24
C GLY A 148 21.05 -6.49 -10.37
N SER A 149 20.03 -7.34 -10.14
CA SER A 149 19.02 -7.65 -11.15
C SER A 149 18.04 -6.49 -11.40
N LEU A 150 17.61 -6.35 -12.65
CA LEU A 150 16.58 -5.39 -13.07
C LEU A 150 15.47 -6.13 -13.82
N VAL A 151 14.24 -6.10 -13.29
CA VAL A 151 13.06 -6.69 -13.93
C VAL A 151 12.09 -5.61 -14.39
N ARG A 152 11.83 -5.55 -15.70
CA ARG A 152 10.91 -4.56 -16.31
C ARG A 152 9.57 -5.21 -16.70
N ILE A 153 8.51 -4.94 -15.94
CA ILE A 153 7.18 -5.50 -16.17
C ILE A 153 6.38 -4.59 -17.13
N LYS A 154 6.05 -5.07 -18.33
CA LYS A 154 5.22 -4.36 -19.33
C LYS A 154 3.93 -5.14 -19.63
N ALA A 155 2.79 -4.45 -19.52
CA ALA A 155 1.47 -4.94 -19.93
C ALA A 155 0.45 -3.78 -19.94
N SER A 156 -0.72 -3.98 -20.53
CA SER A 156 -1.84 -3.03 -20.48
C SER A 156 -2.35 -2.77 -19.04
N ARG A 157 -3.20 -1.75 -18.87
CA ARG A 157 -3.91 -1.51 -17.60
C ARG A 157 -4.79 -2.72 -17.24
N LEU A 158 -5.03 -2.93 -15.94
CA LEU A 158 -5.81 -4.04 -15.38
C LEU A 158 -5.27 -5.46 -15.63
N MET A 159 -4.11 -5.63 -16.28
CA MET A 159 -3.50 -6.95 -16.52
C MET A 159 -2.84 -7.60 -15.29
N GLY A 160 -2.99 -7.05 -14.09
CA GLY A 160 -2.43 -7.62 -12.86
C GLY A 160 -0.94 -7.33 -12.61
N LYS A 161 -0.38 -6.26 -13.20
CA LYS A 161 1.03 -5.85 -12.96
C LYS A 161 1.31 -5.55 -11.49
N THR A 162 0.53 -4.64 -10.90
CA THR A 162 0.65 -4.25 -9.49
C THR A 162 0.47 -5.46 -8.55
N PHE A 163 -0.44 -6.37 -8.89
CA PHE A 163 -0.60 -7.64 -8.15
C PHE A 163 0.67 -8.49 -8.19
N LEU A 164 1.28 -8.68 -9.37
CA LEU A 164 2.53 -9.43 -9.52
C LEU A 164 3.67 -8.78 -8.72
N ILE A 165 3.79 -7.46 -8.78
CA ILE A 165 4.74 -6.66 -7.99
C ILE A 165 4.53 -6.91 -6.50
N THR A 166 3.30 -6.73 -6.00
CA THR A 166 2.96 -6.97 -4.59
C THR A 166 3.29 -8.40 -4.16
N LYS A 167 2.89 -9.43 -4.93
CA LYS A 167 3.21 -10.83 -4.63
C LYS A 167 4.72 -11.06 -4.54
N VAL A 168 5.50 -10.54 -5.50
CA VAL A 168 6.96 -10.70 -5.52
C VAL A 168 7.63 -9.96 -4.36
N LEU A 169 7.24 -8.72 -4.07
CA LEU A 169 7.79 -7.97 -2.94
C LEU A 169 7.45 -8.61 -1.59
N THR A 170 6.22 -9.10 -1.40
CA THR A 170 5.84 -9.85 -0.18
C THR A 170 6.69 -11.12 -0.01
N LEU A 171 6.94 -11.85 -1.10
CA LEU A 171 7.83 -13.03 -1.05
C LEU A 171 9.28 -12.65 -0.71
N LEU A 172 9.81 -11.55 -1.26
CA LEU A 172 11.16 -11.06 -0.95
C LEU A 172 11.28 -10.57 0.50
N ALA A 173 10.28 -9.84 1.01
CA ALA A 173 10.23 -9.42 2.41
C ALA A 173 10.21 -10.63 3.36
N ALA A 174 9.53 -11.73 3.01
CA ALA A 174 9.57 -12.98 3.75
C ALA A 174 10.94 -13.70 3.70
N GLN A 175 11.82 -13.37 2.74
CA GLN A 175 13.24 -13.77 2.71
C GLN A 175 14.16 -12.79 3.46
N GLY A 176 13.62 -11.76 4.13
CA GLY A 176 14.39 -10.74 4.86
C GLY A 176 14.89 -9.57 4.02
N TYR A 177 14.47 -9.43 2.76
CA TYR A 177 14.79 -8.24 1.95
C TYR A 177 14.10 -7.01 2.54
N ARG A 178 14.80 -5.88 2.55
CA ARG A 178 14.17 -4.56 2.65
C ARG A 178 13.46 -4.27 1.33
N THR A 179 12.19 -3.89 1.37
CA THR A 179 11.39 -3.63 0.16
C THR A 179 10.86 -2.21 0.14
N ALA A 180 11.05 -1.48 -0.96
CA ALA A 180 10.42 -0.17 -1.19
C ALA A 180 9.59 -0.22 -2.48
N ASN A 181 8.38 0.35 -2.46
CA ASN A 181 7.50 0.39 -3.62
C ASN A 181 6.95 1.79 -3.85
N LEU A 182 7.47 2.49 -4.86
CA LEU A 182 7.09 3.86 -5.17
C LEU A 182 6.30 3.93 -6.47
N SER A 183 5.03 4.36 -6.40
CA SER A 183 4.26 4.73 -7.58
C SER A 183 4.45 6.21 -7.91
N PHE A 184 4.81 6.51 -9.16
CA PHE A 184 4.96 7.90 -9.63
C PHE A 184 3.62 8.65 -9.72
N LYS A 185 2.46 7.99 -9.50
CA LYS A 185 1.18 8.69 -9.28
C LYS A 185 1.17 9.56 -8.02
N LEU A 186 2.09 9.33 -7.08
CA LEU A 186 2.24 10.12 -5.85
C LEU A 186 2.98 11.46 -6.09
N ALA A 187 3.63 11.64 -7.24
CA ALA A 187 4.28 12.89 -7.61
C ALA A 187 3.25 13.92 -8.09
N ASP A 188 3.14 15.06 -7.39
CA ASP A 188 2.50 16.25 -7.96
C ASP A 188 3.33 16.75 -9.16
N ARG A 189 2.72 16.71 -10.35
CA ARG A 189 3.34 17.12 -11.61
C ARG A 189 3.83 18.57 -11.61
N LYS A 190 3.17 19.46 -10.87
CA LYS A 190 3.51 20.90 -10.84
C LYS A 190 4.62 21.27 -9.85
N THR A 191 5.05 20.31 -9.02
CA THR A 191 5.98 20.54 -7.92
C THR A 191 7.20 19.62 -7.99
N HIS A 192 7.02 18.37 -8.41
CA HIS A 192 8.07 17.36 -8.42
C HIS A 192 8.49 16.94 -9.82
N LEU A 193 7.65 17.15 -10.84
CA LEU A 193 7.96 16.85 -12.25
C LEU A 193 8.19 18.14 -13.05
N THR A 194 8.96 19.08 -12.50
CA THR A 194 9.31 20.35 -13.17
C THR A 194 10.74 20.38 -13.70
N ASP A 195 11.61 19.57 -13.12
CA ASP A 195 13.04 19.47 -13.39
C ASP A 195 13.59 18.23 -12.68
N LEU A 196 14.79 17.80 -13.09
CA LEU A 196 15.44 16.59 -12.59
C LEU A 196 15.73 16.66 -11.09
N ASP A 197 16.20 17.81 -10.57
CA ASP A 197 16.58 17.93 -9.16
C ASP A 197 15.38 17.70 -8.23
N LYS A 198 14.27 18.44 -8.43
CA LYS A 198 13.06 18.24 -7.62
C LYS A 198 12.51 16.82 -7.71
N PHE A 199 12.61 16.18 -8.88
CA PHE A 199 12.21 14.79 -9.04
C PHE A 199 13.10 13.83 -8.23
N LEU A 200 14.43 13.94 -8.34
CA LEU A 200 15.35 13.04 -7.64
C LEU A 200 15.32 13.26 -6.12
N ARG A 201 15.18 14.52 -5.65
CA ARG A 201 14.93 14.81 -4.22
C ARG A 201 13.64 14.15 -3.73
N TRP A 202 12.54 14.28 -4.49
CA TRP A 202 11.26 13.64 -4.16
C TRP A 202 11.36 12.10 -4.15
N LEU A 203 12.04 11.52 -5.13
CA LEU A 203 12.32 10.08 -5.24
C LEU A 203 13.04 9.56 -3.98
N CYS A 204 14.13 10.22 -3.61
CA CYS A 204 14.95 9.86 -2.44
C CYS A 204 14.16 9.96 -1.12
N ILE A 205 13.39 11.03 -0.92
CA ILE A 205 12.57 11.21 0.30
C ILE A 205 11.52 10.11 0.42
N ASN A 206 10.83 9.76 -0.67
CA ASN A 206 9.76 8.76 -0.60
C ASN A 206 10.32 7.34 -0.46
N ILE A 207 11.46 7.01 -1.06
CA ILE A 207 12.12 5.71 -0.84
C ILE A 207 12.61 5.59 0.60
N SER A 208 13.21 6.65 1.17
CA SER A 208 13.60 6.69 2.59
C SER A 208 12.40 6.40 3.49
N ARG A 209 11.26 7.04 3.21
CA ARG A 209 10.01 6.86 3.94
C ARG A 209 9.44 5.44 3.83
N GLU A 210 9.41 4.84 2.63
CA GLU A 210 8.97 3.44 2.43
C GLU A 210 9.88 2.46 3.19
N LEU A 211 11.18 2.74 3.28
CA LEU A 211 12.15 1.98 4.08
C LEU A 211 12.09 2.25 5.59
N ASN A 212 11.20 3.14 6.05
CA ASN A 212 11.12 3.63 7.44
C ASN A 212 12.43 4.25 7.96
N LEU A 213 13.24 4.79 7.05
CA LEU A 213 14.47 5.52 7.36
C LEU A 213 14.16 7.00 7.64
N PRO A 214 14.92 7.66 8.53
CA PRO A 214 14.84 9.11 8.67
C PRO A 214 15.22 9.82 7.36
N ASN A 215 14.77 11.07 7.20
CA ASN A 215 15.12 11.86 6.02
C ASN A 215 16.42 12.64 6.28
N HIS A 216 17.52 12.15 5.68
CA HIS A 216 18.85 12.77 5.75
C HIS A 216 19.23 13.54 4.48
N LEU A 217 18.30 13.75 3.54
CA LEU A 217 18.62 14.25 2.19
C LEU A 217 19.52 15.51 2.20
N ASN A 218 19.26 16.46 3.10
CA ASN A 218 20.02 17.71 3.19
C ASN A 218 21.52 17.53 3.59
N GLU A 219 21.90 16.37 4.13
CA GLU A 219 23.28 16.04 4.50
C GLU A 219 24.09 15.47 3.32
N TYR A 220 23.40 14.94 2.31
CA TYR A 220 23.98 14.25 1.14
C TYR A 220 23.74 14.99 -0.18
N TRP A 221 22.96 16.07 -0.17
CA TRP A 221 22.52 16.75 -1.39
C TRP A 221 23.20 18.08 -1.60
N ASP A 222 24.13 18.10 -2.55
CA ASP A 222 24.80 19.30 -3.02
C ASP A 222 24.49 19.50 -4.50
N GLU A 223 23.63 20.48 -4.78
CA GLU A 223 23.22 20.82 -6.14
C GLU A 223 24.24 21.73 -6.84
N GLU A 224 25.03 22.50 -6.08
CA GLU A 224 25.95 23.52 -6.61
C GLU A 224 27.31 22.92 -6.96
N ASP A 225 27.87 22.06 -6.11
CA ASP A 225 29.20 21.47 -6.31
C ASP A 225 29.15 20.05 -6.94
N MET A 226 28.19 19.19 -6.53
CA MET A 226 28.09 17.80 -7.03
C MET A 226 27.02 17.61 -8.11
N GLY A 227 25.95 18.39 -8.06
CA GLY A 227 24.78 18.25 -8.91
C GLY A 227 23.83 17.11 -8.49
N SER A 228 22.60 17.19 -8.95
CA SER A 228 21.49 16.32 -8.51
C SER A 228 21.70 14.83 -8.83
N LYS A 229 22.33 14.48 -9.97
CA LYS A 229 22.62 13.08 -10.33
C LYS A 229 23.64 12.43 -9.40
N VAL A 230 24.75 13.12 -9.11
CA VAL A 230 25.78 12.60 -8.20
C VAL A 230 25.23 12.53 -6.78
N SER A 231 24.57 13.60 -6.31
CA SER A 231 23.88 13.61 -5.01
C SER A 231 22.88 12.45 -4.84
N CYS A 232 22.11 12.13 -5.89
CA CYS A 232 21.21 10.98 -5.89
C CYS A 232 21.98 9.64 -5.77
N THR A 233 23.05 9.45 -6.55
CA THR A 233 23.88 8.24 -6.46
C THR A 233 24.49 8.09 -5.06
N THR A 234 25.13 9.13 -4.53
CA THR A 234 25.72 9.15 -3.19
C THR A 234 24.67 8.85 -2.10
N TYR A 235 23.46 9.43 -2.19
CA TYR A 235 22.38 9.12 -1.24
C TYR A 235 21.94 7.64 -1.27
N PHE A 236 21.94 7.01 -2.45
CA PHE A 236 21.67 5.58 -2.54
C PHE A 236 22.82 4.73 -2.02
N GLU A 237 24.06 5.03 -2.44
CA GLU A 237 25.25 4.23 -2.16
C GLU A 237 25.73 4.32 -0.71
N ASP A 238 25.68 5.51 -0.09
CA ASP A 238 26.20 5.74 1.25
C ASP A 238 25.12 5.68 2.35
N TYR A 239 23.84 5.88 2.01
CA TYR A 239 22.74 5.93 2.99
C TYR A 239 21.66 4.86 2.79
N LEU A 240 20.97 4.82 1.65
CA LEU A 240 19.83 3.88 1.48
C LEU A 240 20.28 2.41 1.44
N ILE A 241 21.36 2.10 0.73
CA ILE A 241 21.88 0.73 0.63
C ILE A 241 22.55 0.28 1.94
N PRO A 242 23.46 1.05 2.59
CA PRO A 242 24.17 0.60 3.79
C PRO A 242 23.35 0.61 5.08
N SER A 243 22.20 1.28 5.14
CA SER A 243 21.36 1.42 6.35
C SER A 243 20.73 0.13 6.91
N GLY A 244 21.12 -1.05 6.42
CA GLY A 244 20.76 -2.33 7.04
C GLY A 244 21.46 -3.53 6.40
N ASP A 245 21.73 -4.56 7.20
CA ASP A 245 22.50 -5.77 6.84
C ASP A 245 21.78 -6.72 5.86
N SER A 246 20.70 -6.29 5.22
CA SER A 246 19.89 -7.10 4.31
C SER A 246 19.63 -6.43 2.95
N PRO A 247 19.50 -7.22 1.87
CA PRO A 247 19.42 -6.69 0.51
C PRO A 247 18.15 -5.85 0.29
N LEU A 248 18.28 -4.83 -0.56
CA LEU A 248 17.20 -3.93 -0.96
C LEU A 248 16.57 -4.37 -2.28
N ALA A 249 15.26 -4.54 -2.28
CA ALA A 249 14.44 -4.67 -3.49
C ALA A 249 13.58 -3.41 -3.67
N LEU A 250 13.91 -2.61 -4.70
CA LEU A 250 13.18 -1.39 -5.06
C LEU A 250 12.22 -1.66 -6.25
N CYS A 251 10.99 -1.20 -6.13
CA CYS A 251 10.03 -1.12 -7.23
C CYS A 251 9.64 0.32 -7.52
N LEU A 252 9.67 0.68 -8.81
CA LEU A 252 9.16 1.93 -9.36
C LEU A 252 7.95 1.60 -10.26
N ASP A 253 6.74 1.96 -9.84
CA ASP A 253 5.49 1.76 -10.61
C ASP A 253 5.06 3.06 -11.31
N ASP A 254 4.34 2.93 -12.42
CA ASP A 254 3.87 4.03 -13.28
C ASP A 254 4.99 4.94 -13.84
N VAL A 255 6.17 4.36 -14.12
CA VAL A 255 7.32 5.07 -14.70
C VAL A 255 7.04 5.78 -16.04
N ASP A 256 5.97 5.38 -16.74
CA ASP A 256 5.49 6.05 -17.96
C ASP A 256 4.98 7.49 -17.72
N LEU A 257 4.75 7.87 -16.46
CA LEU A 257 4.43 9.24 -16.08
C LEU A 257 5.57 10.24 -16.29
N LEU A 258 6.82 9.79 -16.46
CA LEU A 258 7.95 10.66 -16.80
C LEU A 258 8.07 10.97 -18.30
N PHE A 259 7.51 10.14 -19.18
CA PHE A 259 7.68 10.33 -20.64
C PHE A 259 7.19 11.69 -21.19
N PRO A 260 6.20 12.38 -20.60
CA PRO A 260 5.85 13.75 -20.97
C PRO A 260 6.84 14.84 -20.53
N HIS A 261 7.93 14.47 -19.82
CA HIS A 261 8.90 15.36 -19.18
C HIS A 261 10.34 15.05 -19.65
N PRO A 262 10.75 15.52 -20.85
CA PRO A 262 12.10 15.28 -21.41
C PRO A 262 13.23 15.66 -20.46
N GLU A 263 13.07 16.78 -19.76
CA GLU A 263 13.98 17.32 -18.75
C GLU A 263 14.18 16.42 -17.50
N ILE A 264 13.46 15.30 -17.43
CA ILE A 264 13.58 14.29 -16.38
C ILE A 264 13.84 12.91 -16.97
N TYR A 265 13.07 12.46 -17.95
CA TYR A 265 13.15 11.06 -18.42
C TYR A 265 14.47 10.78 -19.15
N GLU A 266 15.05 11.75 -19.84
CA GLU A 266 16.30 11.57 -20.59
C GLU A 266 17.48 11.36 -19.64
N ASP A 267 17.60 12.17 -18.60
CA ASP A 267 18.64 12.06 -17.57
C ASP A 267 18.40 10.93 -16.55
N PHE A 268 17.16 10.45 -16.37
CA PHE A 268 16.82 9.40 -15.40
C PHE A 268 16.85 7.98 -16.00
N PHE A 269 16.70 7.82 -17.32
CA PHE A 269 16.71 6.52 -18.00
C PHE A 269 17.82 6.35 -19.07
N GLY A 270 18.60 7.40 -19.35
CA GLY A 270 19.60 7.46 -20.43
C GLY A 270 21.05 7.46 -19.95
#